data_AF-A0A6G0VL12-F1
#
_entry.id   AF-A0A6G0VL12-F1
#
_cell.length_a   1.000
_cell.length_b   1.000
_cell.length_c   1.000
_cell.angle_alpha   90.00
_cell.angle_beta   90.00
_cell.angle_gamma   90.00
#
_symmetry.space_group_name_H-M   'P 1'
#
loop_
_entity.id
_entity.type
_entity.pdbx_description
1 polymer ?
#
loop_
_entity_poly.entity_id
_entity_poly.type
_entity_poly.pdbx_seq_one_letter_code
_entity_poly.pdbx_strand_id
1 'polypeptide(L)'
;MGRGTTFEDRSDVPNCNIGLVQWYDNKVVILALNFITSGNIDVVRRWDKKNKTYVDVERPEIVQKYNKSMGGVDNMDKLISYYRTFIKSRKWTLGTHDFSCF
;
A
#
# COMPACT_ATOMS: atom_id res chain seq x y z
N MET A 1 -23.58 -2.44 -3.32
CA MET A 1 -22.27 -2.72 -3.96
C MET A 1 -21.60 -3.85 -3.19
N GLY A 2 -21.08 -4.85 -3.89
CA GLY A 2 -20.49 -6.06 -3.29
C GLY A 2 -19.03 -5.87 -2.90
N ARG A 3 -18.51 -6.76 -2.05
CA ARG A 3 -17.08 -6.84 -1.75
C ARG A 3 -16.33 -7.36 -2.98
N GLY A 4 -15.25 -6.70 -3.37
CA GLY A 4 -14.48 -7.00 -4.59
C GLY A 4 -14.77 -6.09 -5.78
N THR A 5 -15.79 -5.22 -5.70
CA THR A 5 -16.09 -4.29 -6.80
C THR A 5 -14.96 -3.27 -7.00
N THR A 6 -14.63 -3.01 -8.26
CA THR A 6 -13.64 -2.01 -8.69
C THR A 6 -14.27 -0.98 -9.60
N PHE A 7 -13.98 0.29 -9.38
CA PHE A 7 -14.25 1.37 -10.33
C PHE A 7 -12.93 1.96 -10.80
N GLU A 8 -12.83 2.24 -12.09
CA GLU A 8 -11.69 2.92 -12.68
C GLU A 8 -12.12 4.22 -13.33
N ASP A 9 -11.31 5.25 -13.15
CA ASP A 9 -11.42 6.54 -13.85
C ASP A 9 -10.05 6.91 -14.41
N ARG A 10 -10.00 7.55 -15.57
CA ARG A 10 -8.75 7.92 -16.25
C ARG A 10 -8.78 9.38 -16.64
N SER A 11 -7.62 10.04 -16.52
CA SER A 11 -7.48 11.44 -16.92
C SER A 11 -7.63 11.59 -18.43
N ASP A 12 -8.52 12.49 -18.85
CA ASP A 12 -8.72 12.91 -20.26
C ASP A 12 -7.76 14.04 -20.68
N VAL A 13 -6.59 14.12 -20.05
CA VAL A 13 -5.62 15.20 -20.30
C VAL A 13 -4.54 14.71 -21.26
N PRO A 14 -4.26 15.40 -22.38
CA PRO A 14 -3.20 15.01 -23.30
C PRO A 14 -1.83 14.99 -22.59
N ASN A 15 -1.05 13.93 -22.82
CA ASN A 15 0.24 13.63 -22.15
C ASN A 15 0.17 13.34 -20.64
N CYS A 16 -1.02 13.23 -20.05
CA CYS A 16 -1.17 12.82 -18.66
C CYS A 16 -1.98 11.52 -18.63
N ASN A 17 -1.31 10.40 -18.35
CA ASN A 17 -1.96 9.13 -18.12
C ASN A 17 -1.98 8.87 -16.62
N ILE A 18 -3.01 9.34 -15.93
CA ILE A 18 -3.27 9.05 -14.52
C ILE A 18 -4.56 8.24 -14.46
N GLY A 19 -4.48 7.03 -13.91
CA GLY A 19 -5.63 6.20 -13.62
C GLY A 19 -5.91 6.16 -12.13
N LEU A 20 -7.16 6.40 -11.76
CA LEU A 20 -7.68 6.25 -10.41
C LEU A 20 -8.46 4.94 -10.31
N VAL A 21 -8.22 4.17 -9.25
CA VAL A 21 -8.95 2.93 -8.95
C VAL A 21 -9.54 3.02 -7.56
N GLN A 22 -10.84 2.77 -7.48
CA GLN A 22 -11.55 2.59 -6.21
C GLN A 22 -11.87 1.10 -6.04
N TRP A 23 -11.29 0.47 -5.03
CA TRP A 23 -11.50 -0.95 -4.72
C TRP A 23 -12.22 -1.12 -3.37
N TYR A 24 -13.27 -1.94 -3.37
CA TYR A 24 -14.11 -2.19 -2.20
C TYR A 24 -13.75 -3.51 -1.52
N ASP A 25 -13.00 -3.46 -0.42
CA ASP A 25 -12.82 -4.61 0.49
C ASP A 25 -13.67 -4.42 1.76
N ASN A 26 -13.07 -4.46 2.96
CA ASN A 26 -13.75 -4.11 4.21
C ASN A 26 -14.00 -2.60 4.33
N LYS A 27 -13.13 -1.80 3.70
CA LYS A 27 -13.23 -0.36 3.52
C LYS A 27 -12.86 -0.04 2.07
N VAL A 28 -13.30 1.12 1.60
CA VAL A 28 -12.93 1.61 0.26
C VAL A 28 -11.46 2.02 0.28
N VAL A 29 -10.71 1.51 -0.69
CA VAL A 29 -9.31 1.88 -0.95
C VAL A 29 -9.27 2.61 -2.27
N ILE A 30 -8.72 3.82 -2.27
CA ILE A 30 -8.53 4.63 -3.48
C ILE A 30 -7.04 4.66 -3.80
N LEU A 31 -6.69 4.29 -5.03
CA LEU A 31 -5.31 4.27 -5.52
C LEU A 31 -5.24 5.09 -6.81
N ALA A 32 -4.12 5.75 -7.03
CA ALA A 32 -3.82 6.44 -8.27
C ALA A 32 -2.46 5.96 -8.80
N LEU A 33 -2.38 5.64 -10.10
CA LEU A 33 -1.13 5.26 -10.76
C LEU A 33 -1.08 5.88 -12.16
N ASN A 34 0.13 6.17 -12.62
CA ASN A 34 0.39 6.77 -13.92
C ASN A 34 0.66 5.78 -15.07
N PHE A 35 0.44 4.48 -14.83
CA PHE A 35 0.88 3.42 -15.73
C PHE A 35 -0.15 2.31 -15.91
N ILE A 36 -0.69 1.77 -14.82
CA ILE A 36 -1.61 0.61 -14.82
C ILE A 36 -2.76 0.82 -13.84
N THR A 37 -3.98 0.63 -14.31
CA THR A 37 -5.23 0.86 -13.55
C THR A 37 -5.83 -0.48 -13.11
N SER A 38 -6.86 -1.00 -13.79
CA SER A 38 -7.46 -2.31 -13.49
C SER A 38 -6.58 -3.49 -13.90
N GLY A 39 -5.96 -3.43 -15.09
CA GLY A 39 -5.03 -4.46 -15.58
C GLY A 39 -5.64 -5.86 -15.59
N ASN A 40 -4.85 -6.87 -15.23
CA ASN A 40 -5.37 -8.22 -15.00
C ASN A 40 -5.95 -8.35 -13.58
N ILE A 41 -7.23 -8.69 -13.49
CA ILE A 41 -7.90 -8.92 -12.21
C ILE A 41 -7.39 -10.23 -11.61
N ASP A 42 -6.96 -10.18 -10.35
CA ASP A 42 -6.44 -11.31 -9.58
C ASP A 42 -7.43 -11.67 -8.47
N VAL A 43 -7.53 -12.95 -8.12
CA VAL A 43 -8.42 -13.40 -7.04
C VAL A 43 -7.58 -13.68 -5.80
N VAL A 44 -7.90 -13.00 -4.70
CA VAL A 44 -7.20 -13.19 -3.43
C VAL A 44 -8.15 -13.73 -2.37
N ARG A 45 -7.70 -14.78 -1.68
CA ARG A 45 -8.40 -15.35 -0.54
C ARG A 45 -8.25 -14.43 0.68
N ARG A 46 -9.36 -13.88 1.17
CA ARG A 46 -9.40 -12.95 2.32
C ARG A 46 -10.25 -13.53 3.43
N TRP A 47 -9.85 -13.27 4.67
CA TRP A 47 -10.67 -13.59 5.83
C TRP A 47 -11.82 -12.60 5.96
N ASP A 48 -13.04 -13.09 6.05
CA ASP A 48 -14.20 -12.30 6.42
C ASP A 48 -14.50 -12.46 7.92
N LYS A 49 -14.38 -11.35 8.66
CA LYS A 49 -14.64 -11.35 10.10
C LYS A 49 -16.13 -11.54 10.43
N LYS A 50 -17.03 -11.17 9.53
CA LYS A 50 -18.49 -11.30 9.75
C LYS A 50 -18.93 -12.75 9.68
N ASN A 51 -18.54 -13.42 8.61
CA ASN A 51 -18.91 -14.82 8.36
C ASN A 51 -17.94 -15.83 8.98
N LYS A 52 -16.78 -15.37 9.49
CA LYS A 52 -15.68 -16.21 10.00
C LYS A 52 -15.25 -17.29 9.01
N THR A 53 -15.26 -16.93 7.74
CA THR A 53 -14.90 -17.79 6.62
C THR A 53 -13.90 -17.06 5.74
N TYR A 54 -13.16 -17.85 4.94
CA TYR A 54 -12.39 -17.29 3.85
C TYR A 54 -13.30 -17.07 2.65
N VAL A 55 -13.20 -15.90 2.05
CA VAL A 55 -13.91 -15.51 0.85
C VAL A 55 -12.90 -15.14 -0.23
N ASP A 56 -13.19 -15.52 -1.46
CA ASP A 56 -12.39 -15.15 -2.60
C ASP A 56 -12.87 -13.78 -3.11
N VAL A 57 -11.94 -12.83 -3.17
CA VAL A 57 -12.23 -11.44 -3.52
C VAL A 57 -11.42 -11.05 -4.73
N GLU A 58 -12.10 -10.57 -5.76
CA GLU A 58 -11.46 -9.98 -6.92
C GLU A 58 -10.71 -8.71 -6.53
N ARG A 59 -9.46 -8.61 -6.97
CA ARG A 59 -8.55 -7.53 -6.66
C ARG A 59 -7.88 -7.04 -7.94
N PRO A 60 -7.85 -5.72 -8.20
CA PRO A 60 -7.20 -5.18 -9.38
C PRO A 60 -5.67 -5.23 -9.24
N GLU A 61 -4.98 -5.27 -10.38
CA GLU A 61 -3.53 -5.44 -10.45
C GLU A 61 -2.75 -4.34 -9.69
N ILE A 62 -3.27 -3.11 -9.73
CA ILE A 62 -2.71 -1.95 -9.00
C ILE A 62 -2.59 -2.22 -7.49
N VAL A 63 -3.58 -2.87 -6.88
CA VAL A 63 -3.56 -3.19 -5.44
C VAL A 63 -2.51 -4.25 -5.15
N GLN A 64 -2.32 -5.23 -6.05
CA GLN A 64 -1.27 -6.23 -5.90
C GLN A 64 0.12 -5.59 -5.97
N LYS A 65 0.36 -4.75 -6.99
CA LYS A 65 1.62 -4.02 -7.18
C LYS A 65 1.93 -3.12 -6.00
N TYR A 66 0.93 -2.36 -5.55
CA TYR A 66 1.05 -1.50 -4.37
C TYR A 66 1.46 -2.30 -3.12
N ASN A 67 0.78 -3.42 -2.83
CA ASN A 67 1.13 -4.25 -1.69
C ASN A 67 2.54 -4.85 -1.79
N LYS A 68 3.01 -5.18 -3.01
CA LYS A 68 4.38 -5.68 -3.23
C LYS A 68 5.43 -4.59 -2.97
N SER A 69 5.15 -3.34 -3.33
CA SER A 69 6.07 -2.21 -3.14
C SER A 69 6.02 -1.60 -1.74
N MET A 70 4.90 -1.72 -1.02
CA MET A 70 4.68 -1.03 0.27
C MET A 70 5.71 -1.40 1.34
N GLY A 71 6.22 -2.63 1.30
CA GLY A 71 7.14 -3.13 2.33
C GLY A 71 8.53 -2.49 2.33
N GLY A 72 8.90 -1.65 1.35
CA GLY A 72 10.24 -1.06 1.30
C GLY A 72 10.58 -0.19 2.51
N VAL A 73 9.68 0.73 2.87
CA VAL A 73 9.87 1.66 4.00
C VAL A 73 9.74 0.92 5.33
N ASP A 74 8.69 0.11 5.50
CA ASP A 74 8.47 -0.64 6.73
C ASP A 74 9.60 -1.63 7.05
N ASN A 75 10.18 -2.27 6.03
CA ASN A 75 11.33 -3.15 6.21
C ASN A 75 12.58 -2.37 6.61
N MET A 76 12.80 -1.19 6.02
CA MET A 76 13.90 -0.32 6.40
C MET A 76 13.75 0.16 7.84
N ASP A 77 12.57 0.63 8.23
CA ASP A 77 12.27 1.04 9.61
C ASP A 77 12.46 -0.12 10.61
N LYS A 78 12.08 -1.34 10.22
CA LYS A 78 12.30 -2.55 11.01
C LYS A 78 13.79 -2.86 11.17
N LEU A 79 14.58 -2.77 10.09
CA LEU A 79 16.03 -2.97 10.14
C LEU A 79 16.71 -1.89 10.99
N ILE A 80 16.33 -0.62 10.82
CA ILE A 80 16.79 0.49 11.66
C ILE A 80 16.46 0.18 13.13
N SER A 81 15.25 -0.27 13.44
CA SER A 81 14.87 -0.63 14.81
C SER A 81 15.67 -1.80 15.38
N TYR A 82 16.02 -2.80 14.57
CA TYR A 82 16.81 -3.95 15.04
C TYR A 82 18.28 -3.60 15.30
N TYR A 83 18.87 -2.78 14.44
CA TYR A 83 20.28 -2.43 14.50
C TYR A 83 20.54 -1.08 15.17
N ARG A 84 19.51 -0.46 15.77
CA ARG A 84 19.65 0.83 16.47
C ARG A 84 20.55 0.71 17.68
N THR A 85 21.65 1.45 17.68
CA THR A 85 22.47 1.63 18.88
C THR A 85 21.78 2.67 19.78
N PHE A 86 21.33 2.27 20.97
CA PHE A 86 20.63 3.20 21.89
C PHE A 86 21.61 4.22 22.50
N ILE A 87 21.83 5.35 21.84
CA ILE A 87 22.52 6.50 22.43
C ILE A 87 21.51 7.30 23.27
N LYS A 88 21.49 7.09 24.59
CA LYS A 88 20.65 7.89 25.50
C LYS A 88 21.25 9.28 25.68
N SER A 89 20.79 10.24 24.89
CA SER A 89 21.13 11.66 25.05
C SER A 89 19.88 12.49 25.38
N ARG A 90 20.03 13.49 26.26
CA ARG A 90 18.96 14.46 26.57
C ARG A 90 18.89 15.61 25.57
N LYS A 91 19.87 15.71 24.66
CA LYS A 91 19.90 16.72 23.60
C LYS A 91 19.30 16.12 22.33
N TRP A 92 18.19 16.67 21.85
CA TRP A 92 17.49 16.20 20.65
C TRP A 92 18.38 16.21 19.41
N THR A 93 19.30 17.18 19.30
CA THR A 93 20.26 17.31 18.17
C THR A 93 21.21 16.12 18.04
N LEU A 94 21.61 15.51 19.16
CA LEU A 94 22.45 14.31 19.17
C LEU A 94 21.65 13.05 18.79
N GLY A 95 20.34 13.03 19.04
CA GLY A 95 19.45 11.95 18.60
C GLY A 95 19.21 11.95 17.10
N THR A 96 19.22 13.12 16.45
CA THR A 96 19.06 13.24 14.98
C THR A 96 20.34 12.94 14.21
N HIS A 97 21.51 13.23 14.80
CA HIS A 97 22.82 12.98 14.17
C HIS A 97 23.09 11.47 13.93
N ASP A 98 22.49 10.61 14.76
CA ASP A 98 22.56 9.15 14.64
C ASP A 98 21.74 8.62 13.44
N PHE A 99 20.63 9.27 13.09
CA PHE A 99 19.85 8.92 11.90
C PHE A 99 20.51 9.35 10.58
N SER A 100 21.34 10.40 10.60
CA SER A 100 22.03 10.91 9.41
C SER A 100 23.34 10.19 9.06
N CYS A 101 23.79 9.25 9.89
CA CYS A 101 25.03 8.51 9.69
C CYS A 101 24.85 7.17 8.94
N PHE A 102 23.66 6.93 8.38
CA PHE A 102 23.33 5.80 7.50
C PHE A 102 22.74 6.30 6.19
#